data_AF-A0A9K3M266-F1
#
_entry.id   AF-A0A9K3M266-F1
#
_cell.length_a   1.000
_cell.length_b   1.000
_cell.length_c   1.000
_cell.angle_alpha   90.00
_cell.angle_beta   90.00
_cell.angle_gamma   90.00
#
_symmetry.space_group_name_H-M   'P 1'
#
loop_
_entity.id
_entity.type
_entity.pdbx_description
1 polymer ?
#
loop_
_entity_poly.entity_id
_entity_poly.type
_entity_poly.pdbx_seq_one_letter_code
_entity_poly.pdbx_strand_id
1 'polypeptide(L)'
;MTLPLGSTSSISLDSMSPTPVNPLQPPKSGKKVSFNNDVWVLPLRRNSDEDVRQIWYGASELFAFRREGRDIALSFRKGLVPASPGQYRGFENTAPNRQQQRHLSIRCTLSAHRKGLNTEDTASVAKMCNEWSTELAFFQACHDYFDIYQPHLTCMIPDISSIPGPQYPSAWVQESAAKNMRRVNLREDQSCRRVRQRIS
;
A
#
# COMPACT_ATOMS: atom_id res chain seq x y z
N MET A 1 -7.71 11.61 -47.44
CA MET A 1 -7.30 10.44 -46.64
C MET A 1 -8.33 10.26 -45.54
N THR A 2 -9.23 9.31 -45.72
CA THR A 2 -10.45 9.11 -44.91
C THR A 2 -10.20 7.92 -44.00
N LEU A 3 -10.17 8.15 -42.68
CA LEU A 3 -9.96 7.09 -41.69
C LEU A 3 -11.27 6.31 -41.45
N PRO A 4 -11.24 4.97 -41.33
CA PRO A 4 -12.43 4.18 -41.11
C PRO A 4 -12.93 4.31 -39.67
N LEU A 5 -14.24 4.53 -39.51
CA LEU A 5 -14.93 4.47 -38.23
C LEU A 5 -14.92 3.03 -37.72
N GLY A 6 -14.29 2.82 -36.56
CA GLY A 6 -14.28 1.56 -35.83
C GLY A 6 -15.68 1.20 -35.31
N SER A 7 -16.13 0.02 -35.72
CA SER A 7 -17.40 -0.59 -35.35
C SER A 7 -17.48 -0.81 -33.83
N THR A 8 -18.45 -0.18 -33.17
CA THR A 8 -18.74 -0.39 -31.74
C THR A 8 -19.47 -1.71 -31.54
N SER A 9 -18.78 -2.71 -30.99
CA SER A 9 -19.40 -3.97 -30.58
C SER A 9 -20.25 -3.75 -29.33
N SER A 10 -21.57 -3.87 -29.47
CA SER A 10 -22.52 -3.88 -28.36
C SER A 10 -22.35 -5.16 -27.56
N ILE A 11 -21.84 -5.04 -26.33
CA ILE A 11 -21.73 -6.15 -25.39
C ILE A 11 -23.12 -6.41 -24.80
N SER A 12 -23.78 -7.47 -25.27
CA SER A 12 -25.04 -7.95 -24.70
C SER A 12 -24.80 -8.53 -23.29
N LEU A 13 -25.37 -7.85 -22.30
CA LEU A 13 -25.46 -8.28 -20.89
C LEU A 13 -26.60 -9.30 -20.74
N ASP A 14 -26.50 -10.45 -21.38
CA ASP A 14 -27.46 -11.54 -21.18
C ASP A 14 -26.95 -12.57 -20.17
N SER A 15 -27.80 -12.82 -19.16
CA SER A 15 -27.85 -14.04 -18.36
C SER A 15 -26.64 -14.35 -17.47
N MET A 16 -26.53 -13.65 -16.34
CA MET A 16 -25.81 -14.20 -15.18
C MET A 16 -26.73 -15.17 -14.43
N SER A 17 -26.65 -16.45 -14.79
CA SER A 17 -27.24 -17.54 -14.00
C SER A 17 -26.59 -17.59 -12.60
N PRO A 18 -27.36 -17.69 -11.52
CA PRO A 18 -26.82 -17.80 -10.17
C PRO A 18 -25.99 -19.08 -10.04
N THR A 19 -24.73 -18.93 -9.62
CA THR A 19 -23.85 -20.06 -9.37
C THR A 19 -24.37 -20.86 -8.16
N PRO A 20 -24.51 -22.19 -8.28
CA PRO A 20 -25.00 -23.03 -7.19
C PRO A 20 -24.08 -22.95 -5.97
N VAL A 21 -24.68 -22.64 -4.82
CA VAL A 21 -24.00 -22.55 -3.53
C VAL A 21 -23.52 -23.95 -3.15
N ASN A 22 -22.20 -24.14 -3.15
CA ASN A 22 -21.56 -25.42 -2.88
C ASN A 22 -21.79 -25.83 -1.41
N PRO A 23 -22.39 -27.00 -1.11
CA PRO A 23 -22.68 -27.42 0.25
C PRO A 23 -21.39 -27.65 1.06
N LEU A 24 -21.38 -27.04 2.26
CA LEU A 24 -20.54 -27.32 3.44
C LEU A 24 -19.36 -28.27 3.22
N GLN A 25 -18.20 -27.71 2.84
CA GLN A 25 -16.94 -28.42 2.96
C GLN A 25 -16.59 -28.61 4.44
N PRO A 26 -16.12 -29.81 4.85
CA PRO A 26 -15.65 -30.06 6.21
C PRO A 26 -14.48 -29.12 6.56
N PRO A 27 -14.29 -28.79 7.84
CA PRO A 27 -13.22 -27.90 8.28
C PRO A 27 -11.87 -28.47 7.84
N LYS A 28 -11.16 -27.73 6.97
CA LYS A 28 -9.83 -28.10 6.49
C LYS A 28 -8.90 -28.24 7.70
N SER A 29 -8.41 -29.44 7.95
CA SER A 29 -7.33 -29.67 8.92
C SER A 29 -6.17 -28.74 8.56
N GLY A 30 -5.84 -27.84 9.48
CA GLY A 30 -4.80 -26.84 9.25
C GLY A 30 -3.50 -27.54 8.89
N LYS A 31 -2.94 -27.24 7.71
CA LYS A 31 -1.60 -27.69 7.34
C LYS A 31 -0.63 -27.17 8.40
N LYS A 32 -0.12 -28.08 9.25
CA LYS A 32 0.87 -27.73 10.27
C LYS A 32 2.22 -27.72 9.58
N VAL A 33 2.79 -26.53 9.41
CA VAL A 33 4.19 -26.39 8.99
C VAL A 33 5.04 -26.74 10.21
N SER A 34 5.58 -27.96 10.25
CA SER A 34 6.65 -28.31 11.18
C SER A 34 7.97 -28.12 10.45
N PHE A 35 8.90 -27.39 11.07
CA PHE A 35 10.28 -27.36 10.60
C PHE A 35 10.92 -28.71 10.91
N ASN A 36 11.80 -29.16 10.02
CA ASN A 36 12.57 -30.37 10.24
C ASN A 36 13.43 -30.17 11.50
N ASN A 37 13.39 -31.10 12.46
CA ASN A 37 14.13 -30.94 13.72
C ASN A 37 15.65 -31.09 13.55
N ASP A 38 16.10 -31.54 12.38
CA ASP A 38 17.52 -31.77 12.06
C ASP A 38 18.17 -30.52 11.44
N VAL A 39 17.96 -29.34 12.03
CA VAL A 39 18.74 -28.15 11.68
C VAL A 39 20.02 -28.17 12.52
N TRP A 40 21.13 -28.53 11.88
CA TRP A 40 22.46 -28.38 12.45
C TRP A 40 22.80 -26.88 12.53
N VAL A 41 22.47 -26.27 13.66
CA VAL A 41 22.87 -24.89 13.94
C VAL A 41 24.32 -24.93 14.42
N LEU A 42 25.24 -24.37 13.64
CA LEU A 42 26.61 -24.14 14.11
C LEU A 42 26.55 -23.33 15.41
N PRO A 43 27.28 -23.72 16.47
CA PRO A 43 27.29 -22.97 17.72
C PRO A 43 27.74 -21.53 17.46
N LEU A 44 26.78 -20.60 17.41
CA LEU A 44 27.09 -19.19 17.25
C LEU A 44 27.63 -18.69 18.58
N ARG A 45 28.88 -18.20 18.58
CA ARG A 45 29.45 -17.56 19.75
C ARG A 45 28.55 -16.39 20.13
N ARG A 46 27.89 -16.49 21.28
CA ARG A 46 27.06 -15.42 21.81
C ARG A 46 27.98 -14.25 22.12
N ASN A 47 27.73 -13.10 21.49
CA ASN A 47 28.42 -11.86 21.84
C ASN A 47 28.19 -11.58 23.32
N SER A 48 29.19 -11.01 24.00
CA SER A 48 29.01 -10.60 25.39
C SER A 48 27.95 -9.50 25.46
N ASP A 49 27.28 -9.35 26.60
CA ASP A 49 26.28 -8.27 26.76
C ASP A 49 26.91 -6.89 26.56
N GLU A 50 28.21 -6.74 26.81
CA GLU A 50 28.95 -5.50 26.56
C GLU A 50 29.17 -5.28 25.06
N ASP A 51 29.60 -6.31 24.32
CA ASP A 51 29.74 -6.24 22.86
C ASP A 51 28.39 -5.92 22.21
N VAL A 52 27.29 -6.49 22.72
CA VAL A 52 25.95 -6.20 22.22
C VAL A 52 25.58 -4.74 22.45
N ARG A 53 25.90 -4.16 23.62
CA ARG A 53 25.64 -2.74 23.90
C ARG A 53 26.51 -1.81 23.06
N GLN A 54 27.71 -2.24 22.67
CA GLN A 54 28.62 -1.45 21.87
C GLN A 54 28.32 -1.54 20.37
N ILE A 55 27.77 -2.67 19.91
CA ILE A 55 27.42 -2.92 18.51
C ILE A 55 26.01 -2.44 18.16
N TRP A 56 25.08 -2.50 19.12
CA TRP A 56 23.67 -2.20 18.89
C TRP A 56 23.21 -0.93 19.60
N TYR A 57 22.16 -0.32 19.04
CA TYR A 57 21.53 0.85 19.63
C TYR A 57 20.97 0.57 21.03
N GLY A 58 21.20 1.50 21.95
CA GLY A 58 20.65 1.47 23.30
C GLY A 58 19.13 1.70 23.32
N ALA A 59 18.50 1.40 24.47
CA ALA A 59 17.06 1.57 24.63
C ALA A 59 16.61 3.04 24.45
N SER A 60 17.42 4.00 24.89
CA SER A 60 17.19 5.43 24.72
C SER A 60 17.24 5.87 23.25
N GLU A 61 18.21 5.37 22.48
CA GLU A 61 18.36 5.66 21.05
C GLU A 61 17.20 5.05 20.26
N LEU A 62 16.86 3.79 20.51
CA LEU A 62 15.69 3.15 19.89
C LEU A 62 14.40 3.90 20.21
N PHE A 63 14.26 4.42 21.43
CA PHE A 63 13.10 5.25 21.79
C PHE A 63 13.09 6.57 21.01
N ALA A 64 14.25 7.23 20.88
CA ALA A 64 14.40 8.45 20.10
C ALA A 64 14.04 8.23 18.63
N PHE A 65 14.57 7.18 17.98
CA PHE A 65 14.25 6.84 16.60
C PHE A 65 12.76 6.55 16.39
N ARG A 66 12.13 5.84 17.33
CA ARG A 66 10.67 5.59 17.26
C ARG A 66 9.85 6.86 17.45
N ARG A 67 10.32 7.82 18.25
CA ARG A 67 9.65 9.12 18.41
C ARG A 67 9.79 9.92 17.12
N GLU A 68 11.00 10.07 16.61
CA GLU A 68 11.29 10.78 15.37
C GLU A 68 10.50 10.21 14.19
N GLY A 69 10.53 8.88 14.00
CA GLY A 69 9.77 8.25 12.93
C GLY A 69 8.26 8.42 13.06
N ARG A 70 7.72 8.51 14.29
CA ARG A 70 6.31 8.86 14.50
C ARG A 70 6.04 10.31 14.12
N ASP A 71 6.91 11.24 14.50
CA ASP A 71 6.75 12.66 14.19
C ASP A 71 6.79 12.91 12.68
N ILE A 72 7.70 12.25 11.97
CA ILE A 72 7.77 12.23 10.49
C ILE A 72 6.48 11.64 9.90
N ALA A 73 6.05 10.46 10.36
CA ALA A 73 4.80 9.85 9.86
C ALA A 73 3.56 10.74 10.11
N LEU A 74 3.53 11.49 11.21
CA LEU A 74 2.45 12.42 11.54
C LEU A 74 2.50 13.69 10.67
N SER A 75 3.68 14.21 10.35
CA SER A 75 3.81 15.37 9.47
C SER A 75 3.27 15.07 8.06
N PHE A 76 3.55 13.87 7.53
CA PHE A 76 2.98 13.41 6.25
C PHE A 76 1.46 13.32 6.25
N ARG A 77 0.87 12.83 7.33
CA ARG A 77 -0.60 12.78 7.46
C ARG A 77 -1.23 14.16 7.48
N LYS A 78 -0.49 15.17 7.93
CA LYS A 78 -0.92 16.58 7.91
C LYS A 78 -0.64 17.26 6.57
N GLY A 79 -0.07 16.56 5.60
CA GLY A 79 0.29 17.13 4.30
C GLY A 79 1.48 18.08 4.35
N LEU A 80 2.27 18.05 5.42
CA LEU A 80 3.49 18.85 5.52
C LEU A 80 4.57 18.20 4.66
N VAL A 81 5.17 18.99 3.77
CA VAL A 81 6.32 18.57 2.97
C VAL A 81 7.53 18.46 3.90
N PRO A 82 8.30 17.35 3.86
CA PRO A 82 9.49 17.20 4.69
C PRO A 82 10.51 18.29 4.36
N ALA A 83 11.32 18.67 5.35
CA ALA A 83 12.29 19.75 5.19
C ALA A 83 13.48 19.35 4.31
N SER A 84 13.76 18.04 4.20
CA SER A 84 14.78 17.52 3.30
C SER A 84 14.33 16.25 2.56
N PRO A 85 14.85 15.99 1.34
CA PRO A 85 14.51 14.79 0.56
C PRO A 85 14.84 13.48 1.28
N GLY A 86 15.90 13.46 2.09
CA GLY A 86 16.34 12.28 2.84
C GLY A 86 15.42 11.88 4.00
N GLN A 87 14.64 12.80 4.56
CA GLN A 87 13.71 12.51 5.67
C GLN A 87 12.52 11.64 5.24
N TYR A 88 12.29 11.49 3.93
CA TYR A 88 11.20 10.69 3.39
C TYR A 88 11.51 9.18 3.42
N ARG A 89 12.79 8.81 3.52
CA ARG A 89 13.26 7.43 3.31
C ARG A 89 12.73 6.48 4.38
N GLY A 90 12.12 5.38 3.95
CA GLY A 90 11.49 4.39 4.83
C GLY A 90 10.09 4.76 5.33
N PHE A 91 9.61 5.98 5.04
CA PHE A 91 8.28 6.47 5.43
C PHE A 91 7.33 6.62 4.24
N GLU A 92 7.68 6.08 3.07
CA GLU A 92 6.91 6.18 1.84
C GLU A 92 5.50 5.61 2.00
N ASN A 93 5.36 4.55 2.81
CA ASN A 93 4.07 3.93 3.13
C ASN A 93 3.13 4.83 3.96
N THR A 94 3.64 5.93 4.51
CA THR A 94 2.85 6.88 5.30
C THR A 94 2.33 8.05 4.47
N ALA A 95 2.88 8.25 3.26
CA ALA A 95 2.45 9.34 2.40
C ALA A 95 1.04 9.12 1.85
N PRO A 96 0.15 10.12 1.94
CA PRO A 96 -1.25 9.97 1.60
C PRO A 96 -1.45 9.53 0.13
N ASN A 97 -0.66 10.07 -0.80
CA ASN A 97 -0.74 9.70 -2.23
C ASN A 97 -0.41 8.22 -2.45
N ARG A 98 0.66 7.71 -1.84
CA ARG A 98 1.04 6.28 -1.95
C ARG A 98 0.03 5.37 -1.26
N GLN A 99 -0.53 5.78 -0.12
CA GLN A 99 -1.60 5.04 0.55
C GLN A 99 -2.87 4.97 -0.29
N GLN A 100 -3.29 6.10 -0.86
CA GLN A 100 -4.43 6.19 -1.75
C GLN A 100 -4.21 5.30 -2.98
N GLN A 101 -3.03 5.37 -3.59
CA GLN A 101 -2.66 4.54 -4.73
C GLN A 101 -2.76 3.05 -4.42
N ARG A 102 -2.13 2.62 -3.33
CA ARG A 102 -2.16 1.23 -2.88
C ARG A 102 -3.60 0.77 -2.65
N HIS A 103 -4.40 1.60 -1.98
CA HIS A 103 -5.79 1.28 -1.69
C HIS A 103 -6.62 1.15 -2.98
N LEU A 104 -6.43 2.07 -3.93
CA LEU A 104 -7.07 2.01 -5.24
C LEU A 104 -6.66 0.74 -5.96
N SER A 105 -5.36 0.50 -6.17
CA SER A 105 -4.84 -0.71 -6.82
C SER A 105 -5.49 -2.00 -6.27
N ILE A 106 -5.50 -2.18 -4.95
CA ILE A 106 -6.15 -3.33 -4.29
C ILE A 106 -7.64 -3.40 -4.62
N ARG A 107 -8.38 -2.28 -4.53
CA ARG A 107 -9.82 -2.26 -4.82
C ARG A 107 -10.13 -2.56 -6.28
N CYS A 108 -9.33 -2.05 -7.21
CA CYS A 108 -9.50 -2.24 -8.64
C CYS A 108 -9.33 -3.72 -9.00
N THR A 109 -8.24 -4.33 -8.52
CA THR A 109 -7.97 -5.76 -8.71
C THR A 109 -9.07 -6.64 -8.10
N LEU A 110 -9.51 -6.35 -6.87
CA LEU A 110 -10.60 -7.10 -6.24
C LEU A 110 -11.95 -6.92 -6.96
N SER A 111 -12.21 -5.71 -7.46
CA SER A 111 -13.43 -5.40 -8.22
C SER A 111 -13.45 -6.16 -9.56
N ALA A 112 -12.34 -6.14 -10.30
CA ALA A 112 -12.15 -6.91 -11.54
C ALA A 112 -12.41 -8.41 -11.31
N HIS A 113 -11.76 -8.98 -10.30
CA HIS A 113 -11.95 -10.39 -9.94
C HIS A 113 -13.40 -10.72 -9.58
N ARG A 114 -14.07 -9.87 -8.78
CA ARG A 114 -15.48 -10.09 -8.38
C ARG A 114 -16.47 -9.98 -9.54
N LYS A 115 -16.11 -9.27 -10.61
CA LYS A 115 -16.91 -9.17 -11.83
C LYS A 115 -16.71 -10.38 -12.76
N GLY A 116 -15.89 -11.36 -12.38
CA GLY A 116 -15.63 -12.55 -13.17
C GLY A 116 -14.68 -12.31 -14.35
N LEU A 117 -13.87 -11.25 -14.32
CA LEU A 117 -12.78 -11.10 -15.29
C LEU A 117 -11.82 -12.29 -15.16
N ASN A 118 -11.23 -12.71 -16.27
CA ASN A 118 -10.22 -13.76 -16.27
C ASN A 118 -8.97 -13.31 -15.48
N THR A 119 -8.08 -14.26 -15.24
CA THR A 119 -6.85 -14.03 -14.49
C THR A 119 -5.91 -13.06 -15.20
N GLU A 120 -5.81 -13.14 -16.53
CA GLU A 120 -4.95 -12.28 -17.35
C GLU A 120 -5.38 -10.81 -17.30
N ASP A 121 -6.67 -10.53 -17.44
CA ASP A 121 -7.28 -9.20 -17.39
C ASP A 121 -7.19 -8.61 -15.98
N THR A 122 -7.42 -9.43 -14.95
CA THR A 122 -7.24 -9.00 -13.55
C THR A 122 -5.78 -8.63 -13.27
N ALA A 123 -4.82 -9.40 -13.81
CA ALA A 123 -3.39 -9.10 -13.72
C ALA A 123 -3.04 -7.83 -14.51
N SER A 124 -3.64 -7.62 -15.68
CA SER A 124 -3.48 -6.40 -16.48
C SER A 124 -3.95 -5.15 -15.70
N VAL A 125 -5.13 -5.22 -15.06
CA VAL A 125 -5.64 -4.14 -14.19
C VAL A 125 -4.68 -3.87 -13.04
N ALA A 126 -4.17 -4.92 -12.39
CA ALA A 126 -3.20 -4.77 -11.31
C ALA A 126 -1.90 -4.11 -11.80
N LYS A 127 -1.41 -4.50 -12.99
CA LYS A 127 -0.22 -3.91 -13.62
C LYS A 127 -0.42 -2.43 -13.90
N MET A 128 -1.51 -2.05 -14.56
CA MET A 128 -1.84 -0.64 -14.84
C MET A 128 -1.94 0.17 -13.55
N CYS A 129 -2.56 -0.38 -12.50
CA CYS A 129 -2.67 0.30 -11.21
C CYS A 129 -1.32 0.45 -10.47
N ASN A 130 -0.31 -0.35 -10.80
CA ASN A 130 1.01 -0.30 -10.15
C ASN A 130 2.07 0.43 -10.99
N GLU A 131 1.77 0.83 -12.22
CA GLU A 131 2.70 1.48 -13.14
C GLU A 131 3.31 2.76 -12.53
N TRP A 132 2.45 3.67 -12.06
CA TRP A 132 2.90 4.89 -11.37
C TRP A 132 3.76 4.58 -10.12
N SER A 133 3.41 3.56 -9.34
CA SER A 133 4.20 3.19 -8.15
C SER A 133 5.57 2.64 -8.53
N THR A 134 5.66 1.95 -9.67
CA THR A 134 6.90 1.38 -10.20
C THR A 134 7.81 2.50 -10.71
N GLU A 135 7.26 3.44 -11.46
CA GLU A 135 7.99 4.63 -11.93
C GLU A 135 8.50 5.46 -10.74
N LEU A 136 7.65 5.72 -9.75
CA LEU A 136 8.03 6.46 -8.56
C LEU A 136 9.13 5.76 -7.75
N ALA A 137 9.09 4.42 -7.68
CA ALA A 137 10.14 3.63 -7.03
C ALA A 137 11.46 3.68 -7.81
N PHE A 138 11.40 3.70 -9.14
CA PHE A 138 12.59 3.86 -9.99
C PHE A 138 13.27 5.21 -9.74
N PHE A 139 12.52 6.32 -9.77
CA PHE A 139 13.11 7.63 -9.48
C PHE A 139 13.68 7.74 -8.07
N GLN A 140 12.99 7.17 -7.07
CA GLN A 140 13.52 7.08 -5.71
C GLN A 140 14.85 6.31 -5.68
N ALA A 141 14.94 5.18 -6.38
CA ALA A 141 16.17 4.39 -6.47
C ALA A 141 17.30 5.15 -7.17
N CYS A 142 17.00 5.96 -8.19
CA CYS A 142 17.98 6.86 -8.79
C CYS A 142 18.47 7.90 -7.77
N HIS A 143 17.56 8.62 -7.11
CA HIS A 143 17.92 9.59 -6.06
C HIS A 143 18.81 8.94 -5.00
N ASP A 144 18.42 7.76 -4.53
CA ASP A 144 19.15 6.97 -3.55
C ASP A 144 20.57 6.59 -4.01
N TYR A 145 20.73 6.24 -5.28
CA TYR A 145 22.03 5.92 -5.85
C TYR A 145 22.92 7.16 -5.98
N PHE A 146 22.40 8.23 -6.59
CA PHE A 146 23.18 9.44 -6.85
C PHE A 146 23.55 10.18 -5.56
N ASP A 147 22.67 10.22 -4.56
CA ASP A 147 22.96 10.82 -3.26
C ASP A 147 24.17 10.15 -2.55
N ILE A 148 24.36 8.85 -2.76
CA ILE A 148 25.48 8.10 -2.15
C ILE A 148 26.75 8.19 -3.00
N TYR A 149 26.65 7.96 -4.31
CA TYR A 149 27.82 7.74 -5.15
C TYR A 149 28.24 8.99 -5.95
N GLN A 150 27.29 9.82 -6.37
CA GLN A 150 27.53 10.96 -7.28
C GLN A 150 26.61 12.15 -6.95
N PRO A 151 26.79 12.82 -5.79
CA PRO A 151 25.80 13.80 -5.29
C PRO A 151 25.59 15.01 -6.20
N HIS A 152 26.61 15.36 -7.00
CA HIS A 152 26.54 16.46 -7.95
C HIS A 152 25.59 16.20 -9.13
N LEU A 153 25.17 14.94 -9.35
CA LEU A 153 24.21 14.58 -10.39
C LEU A 153 22.78 14.45 -9.87
N THR A 154 22.55 14.49 -8.55
CA THR A 154 21.21 14.36 -7.96
C THR A 154 20.25 15.44 -8.47
N CYS A 155 20.76 16.65 -8.76
CA CYS A 155 19.96 17.75 -9.32
C CYS A 155 19.45 17.50 -10.75
N MET A 156 20.00 16.51 -11.46
CA MET A 156 19.57 16.15 -12.83
C MET A 156 18.35 15.21 -12.82
N ILE A 157 18.05 14.59 -11.68
CA ILE A 157 16.93 13.68 -11.53
C ILE A 157 15.67 14.50 -11.24
N PRO A 158 14.55 14.26 -11.95
CA PRO A 158 13.30 14.93 -11.65
C PRO A 158 12.90 14.77 -10.19
N ASP A 159 12.35 15.83 -9.61
CA ASP A 159 11.78 15.74 -8.27
C ASP A 159 10.60 14.75 -8.28
N ILE A 160 10.56 13.87 -7.29
CA ILE A 160 9.50 12.87 -7.08
C ILE A 160 8.14 13.57 -6.95
N SER A 161 8.12 14.78 -6.40
CA SER A 161 6.89 15.59 -6.28
C SER A 161 6.35 16.09 -7.63
N SER A 162 7.20 16.16 -8.66
CA SER A 162 6.83 16.63 -10.00
C SER A 162 6.15 15.56 -10.86
N ILE A 163 6.28 14.28 -10.48
CA ILE A 163 5.67 13.17 -11.20
C ILE A 163 4.16 13.22 -10.94
N PRO A 164 3.33 13.51 -11.97
CA PRO A 164 1.91 13.64 -11.79
C PRO A 164 1.35 12.33 -11.22
N GLY A 165 0.46 12.46 -10.23
CA GLY A 165 -0.30 11.32 -9.74
C GLY A 165 -1.06 10.65 -10.89
N PRO A 166 -1.37 9.36 -10.76
CA PRO A 166 -2.10 8.64 -11.78
C PRO A 166 -3.46 9.31 -11.99
N GLN A 167 -3.76 9.64 -13.26
CA GLN A 167 -5.02 10.24 -13.63
C GLN A 167 -6.09 9.16 -13.63
N TYR A 168 -6.77 9.03 -12.50
CA TYR A 168 -7.91 8.13 -12.41
C TYR A 168 -9.14 8.75 -13.06
N PRO A 169 -9.97 7.95 -13.75
CA PRO A 169 -11.30 8.40 -14.16
C PRO A 169 -12.05 8.96 -12.96
N SER A 170 -12.56 10.18 -13.09
CA SER A 170 -13.23 10.94 -12.02
C SER A 170 -14.33 10.15 -11.31
N ALA A 171 -15.01 9.27 -12.03
CA ALA A 171 -16.03 8.36 -11.49
C ALA A 171 -15.54 7.50 -10.31
N TRP A 172 -14.28 7.06 -10.34
CA TRP A 172 -13.73 6.17 -9.30
C TRP A 172 -13.36 6.92 -8.02
N VAL A 173 -12.93 8.16 -8.18
CA VAL A 173 -12.66 9.09 -7.08
C VAL A 173 -13.96 9.44 -6.37
N GLN A 174 -15.02 9.74 -7.14
CA GLN A 174 -16.35 10.06 -6.61
C GLN A 174 -16.97 8.90 -5.81
N GLU A 175 -16.92 7.67 -6.34
CA GLU A 175 -17.49 6.51 -5.64
C GLU A 175 -16.76 6.20 -4.31
N SER A 176 -15.45 6.41 -4.28
CA SER A 176 -14.64 6.22 -3.08
C SER A 176 -14.92 7.28 -2.01
N ALA A 177 -15.08 8.55 -2.41
CA ALA A 177 -15.47 9.64 -1.52
C ALA A 177 -16.86 9.38 -0.89
N ALA A 178 -17.84 8.98 -1.70
CA ALA A 178 -19.19 8.67 -1.24
C ALA A 178 -19.22 7.50 -0.22
N LYS A 179 -18.45 6.43 -0.47
CA LYS A 179 -18.32 5.30 0.47
C LYS A 179 -17.63 5.68 1.77
N ASN A 180 -16.66 6.59 1.73
CA ASN A 180 -15.97 7.05 2.93
C ASN A 180 -16.89 7.89 3.83
N MET A 181 -17.68 8.81 3.24
CA MET A 181 -18.67 9.59 4.00
C MET A 181 -19.70 8.69 4.72
N ARG A 182 -20.19 7.63 4.05
CA ARG A 182 -21.10 6.66 4.70
C ARG A 182 -20.48 5.98 5.92
N ARG A 183 -19.17 5.70 5.90
CA ARG A 183 -18.46 5.07 7.03
C ARG A 183 -18.23 6.03 8.19
N VAL A 184 -17.96 7.30 7.91
CA VAL A 184 -17.82 8.34 8.94
C VAL A 184 -19.15 8.51 9.68
N ASN A 185 -20.25 8.63 8.94
CA ASN A 185 -21.59 8.75 9.53
C ASN A 185 -21.95 7.53 10.41
N LEU A 186 -21.62 6.31 9.95
CA LEU A 186 -21.86 5.10 10.74
C LEU A 186 -21.05 5.05 12.06
N ARG A 187 -19.83 5.63 12.07
CA ARG A 187 -19.01 5.71 13.28
C ARG A 187 -19.53 6.74 14.26
N GLU A 188 -20.04 7.88 13.79
CA GLU A 188 -20.67 8.88 14.65
C GLU A 188 -21.93 8.32 15.31
N ASP A 189 -22.77 7.62 14.56
CA ASP A 189 -23.96 6.94 15.12
C ASP A 189 -23.60 5.90 16.20
N GLN A 190 -22.51 5.15 16.00
CA GLN A 190 -22.04 4.18 16.99
C GLN A 190 -21.40 4.84 18.22
N SER A 191 -20.75 6.00 18.06
CA SER A 191 -20.17 6.76 19.16
C SER A 191 -21.28 7.28 20.09
N CYS A 192 -22.34 7.85 19.52
CA CYS A 192 -23.52 8.33 20.27
C CYS A 192 -24.21 7.22 21.07
N ARG A 193 -24.23 5.98 20.55
CA ARG A 193 -24.83 4.83 21.25
C ARG A 193 -24.02 4.37 22.46
N ARG A 194 -22.68 4.46 22.44
CA ARG A 194 -21.85 4.02 23.57
C ARG A 194 -21.89 4.97 24.77
N VAL A 195 -22.08 6.26 24.55
CA VAL A 195 -22.18 7.24 25.65
C VAL A 195 -23.43 7.00 26.49
N ARG A 196 -24.54 6.58 25.87
CA ARG A 196 -25.81 6.32 26.58
C ARG A 196 -25.77 5.09 27.50
N GLN A 197 -24.85 4.15 27.29
CA GLN A 197 -24.78 2.92 28.10
C GLN A 197 -23.90 3.06 29.36
N ARG A 198 -23.30 4.22 29.63
CA ARG A 198 -22.46 4.45 30.82
C ARG A 198 -23.16 5.25 31.94
N ILE A 199 -24.43 5.60 31.77
CA ILE A 199 -25.20 6.43 32.72
C ILE A 199 -26.38 5.62 33.31
N SER A 200 -26.21 4.31 33.47
CA SER A 200 -27.19 3.42 34.11
C SER A 200 -26.44 2.40 34.93
#